data_AF-A0A1G0LP31-F1
#
_entry.id   AF-A0A1G0LP31-F1
#
_cell.length_a   1.000
_cell.length_b   1.000
_cell.length_c   1.000
_cell.angle_alpha   90.00
_cell.angle_beta   90.00
_cell.angle_gamma   90.00
#
_symmetry.space_group_name_H-M   'P 1'
#
loop_
_entity.id
_entity.type
_entity.pdbx_description
1 polymer ?
#
loop_
_entity_poly.entity_id
_entity_poly.type
_entity_poly.pdbx_seq_one_letter_code
_entity_poly.pdbx_strand_id
1 'polypeptide(L)'
;MSRLKAALLLLGVVPSALAAQNGGGPPPAGYRYGKYAAAAAAIGFGVLGIEAHNRADRSYRTLLDYCRSSQCRVDPSGRYLDPAAEAQYQNVVEGDRAARVWFIGAQAALAGAVTLFVLELKYAPKGPPNIPFNGLVLEPGRIGLRVRW
;
A
#
# COMPACT_ATOMS: atom_id res chain seq x y z
N MET A 1 19.39 -14.77 17.94
CA MET A 1 19.19 -15.08 16.50
C MET A 1 17.81 -15.69 16.30
N SER A 2 17.11 -15.26 15.24
CA SER A 2 15.88 -15.88 14.70
C SER A 2 14.52 -15.57 15.37
N ARG A 3 14.03 -14.34 15.21
CA ARG A 3 12.58 -14.00 15.24
C ARG A 3 12.18 -13.13 14.04
N LEU A 4 12.71 -13.51 12.87
CA LEU A 4 12.62 -12.78 11.60
C LEU A 4 12.16 -13.75 10.50
N LYS A 5 11.05 -14.45 10.70
CA LYS A 5 10.44 -15.33 9.67
C LYS A 5 8.90 -15.35 9.65
N ALA A 6 8.24 -14.27 10.07
CA ALA A 6 6.76 -14.24 10.13
C ALA A 6 6.12 -13.01 9.45
N ALA A 7 6.79 -12.41 8.46
CA ALA A 7 6.24 -11.24 7.74
C ALA A 7 6.31 -11.39 6.20
N LEU A 8 6.29 -12.62 5.70
CA LEU A 8 6.33 -12.91 4.26
C LEU A 8 5.28 -13.95 3.88
N LEU A 9 4.05 -13.75 4.33
CA LEU A 9 2.93 -14.69 4.12
C LEU A 9 1.60 -14.00 3.77
N LEU A 10 1.65 -12.79 3.19
CA LEU A 10 0.44 -12.08 2.73
C LEU A 10 0.47 -11.65 1.24
N LEU A 11 1.44 -12.13 0.46
CA LEU A 11 1.53 -11.86 -0.99
C LEU A 11 1.21 -13.07 -1.88
N GLY A 12 0.62 -14.13 -1.31
CA GLY A 12 0.58 -15.46 -1.96
C GLY A 12 -0.78 -16.12 -2.10
N VAL A 13 -1.88 -15.37 -2.16
CA VAL A 13 -3.17 -15.95 -2.64
C VAL A 13 -3.61 -15.15 -3.85
N VAL A 14 -2.92 -15.37 -4.96
CA VAL A 14 -3.51 -15.22 -6.28
C VAL A 14 -4.40 -16.46 -6.43
N PRO A 15 -5.74 -16.36 -6.43
CA PRO A 15 -6.54 -17.49 -6.86
C PRO A 15 -6.22 -17.68 -8.34
N SER A 16 -5.53 -18.78 -8.65
CA SER A 16 -5.37 -19.31 -10.01
C SER A 16 -6.71 -19.79 -10.54
N ALA A 17 -7.69 -18.90 -10.63
CA ALA A 17 -8.90 -19.10 -11.39
C ALA A 17 -8.73 -18.35 -12.72
N LEU A 18 -7.90 -18.93 -13.59
CA LEU A 18 -7.99 -18.72 -15.03
C LEU A 18 -9.34 -19.26 -15.49
N ALA A 19 -10.40 -18.49 -15.30
CA ALA A 19 -11.61 -18.62 -16.09
C ALA A 19 -11.54 -17.52 -17.15
N ALA A 20 -11.00 -17.87 -18.32
CA ALA A 20 -11.18 -17.11 -19.54
C ALA A 20 -12.69 -17.13 -19.87
N GLN A 21 -13.47 -16.23 -19.30
CA GLN A 21 -14.84 -15.99 -19.73
C GLN A 21 -14.83 -14.83 -20.72
N ASN A 22 -14.77 -15.21 -22.00
CA ASN A 22 -15.31 -14.38 -23.07
C ASN A 22 -16.80 -14.16 -22.76
N GLY A 23 -17.16 -13.02 -22.20
CA GLY A 23 -18.56 -12.74 -21.88
C GLY A 23 -18.73 -11.29 -21.48
N GLY A 24 -19.46 -10.52 -22.30
CA GLY A 24 -19.87 -9.14 -22.04
C GLY A 24 -20.89 -9.04 -20.90
N GLY A 25 -20.55 -9.56 -19.72
CA GLY A 25 -21.26 -9.38 -18.47
C GLY A 25 -20.74 -8.17 -17.70
N PRO A 26 -21.51 -7.65 -16.72
CA PRO A 26 -21.06 -6.55 -15.90
C PRO A 26 -19.74 -6.91 -15.19
N PRO A 27 -18.87 -5.92 -14.96
CA PRO A 27 -17.60 -6.13 -14.30
C PRO A 27 -17.79 -6.90 -12.98
N PRO A 28 -17.03 -7.98 -12.72
CA PRO A 28 -17.00 -8.64 -11.41
C PRO A 28 -16.97 -7.61 -10.28
N ALA A 29 -17.94 -7.69 -9.36
CA ALA A 29 -18.11 -6.73 -8.27
C ALA A 29 -16.82 -6.52 -7.45
N GLY A 30 -15.93 -7.53 -7.44
CA GLY A 30 -14.62 -7.50 -6.82
C GLY A 30 -13.74 -6.33 -7.24
N TYR A 31 -13.61 -5.98 -8.51
CA TYR A 31 -12.75 -4.84 -8.90
C TYR A 31 -13.47 -3.49 -8.88
N ARG A 32 -14.79 -3.47 -9.16
CA ARG A 32 -15.60 -2.23 -9.14
C ARG A 32 -15.62 -1.56 -7.76
N TYR A 33 -15.72 -2.34 -6.69
CA TYR A 33 -15.69 -1.83 -5.31
C TYR A 33 -14.36 -2.05 -4.61
N GLY A 34 -13.62 -3.12 -4.98
CA GLY A 34 -12.36 -3.46 -4.33
C GLY A 34 -11.30 -2.38 -4.48
N LYS A 35 -11.29 -1.62 -5.58
CA LYS A 35 -10.36 -0.48 -5.74
C LYS A 35 -10.52 0.58 -4.65
N TYR A 36 -11.76 0.87 -4.24
CA TYR A 36 -12.05 1.85 -3.19
C TYR A 36 -11.72 1.29 -1.81
N ALA A 37 -12.03 0.02 -1.57
CA ALA A 37 -11.66 -0.66 -0.33
C ALA A 37 -10.13 -0.70 -0.16
N ALA A 38 -9.39 -1.04 -1.21
CA ALA A 38 -7.93 -1.04 -1.21
C ALA A 38 -7.34 0.37 -1.03
N ALA A 39 -7.92 1.39 -1.68
CA ALA A 39 -7.52 2.78 -1.49
C ALA A 39 -7.74 3.24 -0.04
N ALA A 40 -8.90 2.93 0.55
CA ALA A 40 -9.19 3.24 1.94
C ALA A 40 -8.22 2.53 2.90
N ALA A 41 -7.91 1.26 2.63
CA ALA A 41 -6.91 0.52 3.39
C ALA A 41 -5.52 1.15 3.30
N ALA A 42 -5.11 1.64 2.12
CA ALA A 42 -3.83 2.33 1.95
C ALA A 42 -3.73 3.57 2.84
N ILE A 43 -4.80 4.37 2.89
CA ILE A 43 -4.89 5.54 3.78
C ILE A 43 -4.85 5.12 5.24
N GLY A 44 -5.64 4.11 5.63
CA GLY A 44 -5.69 3.62 7.01
C GLY A 44 -4.33 3.13 7.51
N PHE A 45 -3.64 2.32 6.70
CA PHE A 45 -2.27 1.89 7.01
C PHE A 45 -1.28 3.05 7.05
N GLY A 46 -1.43 4.04 6.17
CA GLY A 46 -0.61 5.26 6.21
C GLY A 46 -0.75 6.02 7.53
N VAL A 47 -1.99 6.21 8.01
CA VAL A 47 -2.28 6.86 9.29
C VAL A 47 -1.68 6.09 10.46
N LEU A 48 -1.87 4.76 10.50
CA LEU A 48 -1.29 3.90 11.55
C LEU A 48 0.25 3.92 11.51
N GLY A 49 0.85 3.98 10.32
CA GLY A 49 2.29 4.12 10.14
C GLY A 49 2.82 5.44 10.69
N ILE A 50 2.12 6.55 10.43
CA ILE A 50 2.45 7.88 10.98
C ILE A 50 2.35 7.88 12.50
N GLU A 51 1.31 7.27 13.08
CA GLU A 51 1.15 7.22 14.54
C GLU A 51 2.28 6.41 15.20
N ALA A 52 2.63 5.25 14.62
CA ALA A 52 3.73 4.43 15.09
C ALA A 52 5.08 5.16 14.98
N HIS A 53 5.31 5.86 13.86
CA HIS A 53 6.51 6.67 13.65
C HIS A 53 6.61 7.81 14.67
N ASN A 54 5.52 8.57 14.88
CA ASN A 54 5.47 9.63 15.88
C ASN A 54 5.73 9.12 17.31
N ARG A 55 5.32 7.88 17.61
CA ARG A 55 5.61 7.22 18.88
C ARG A 55 7.10 6.90 19.01
N ALA A 56 7.72 6.36 17.96
CA ALA A 56 9.17 6.12 17.92
C ALA A 56 9.95 7.44 18.10
N ASP A 57 9.53 8.49 17.41
CA ASP A 57 10.10 9.84 17.49
C ASP A 57 10.07 10.41 18.91
N ARG A 58 8.96 10.25 19.62
CA ARG A 58 8.86 10.66 21.03
C ARG A 58 9.83 9.89 21.91
N SER A 59 9.91 8.57 21.75
CA SER A 59 10.87 7.73 22.49
C SER A 59 12.31 8.14 22.19
N TYR A 60 12.61 8.50 20.93
CA TYR A 60 13.94 8.93 20.51
C TYR A 60 14.32 10.27 21.15
N ARG A 61 13.39 11.23 21.20
CA ARG A 61 13.61 12.51 21.89
C ARG A 61 13.85 12.31 23.38
N THR A 62 13.06 11.44 24.04
CA THR A 62 13.27 11.08 25.45
C THR A 62 14.66 10.47 25.68
N LEU A 63 15.10 9.55 24.81
CA LEU A 63 16.45 8.98 24.88
C LEU A 63 17.53 10.06 24.69
N LEU A 64 17.34 10.97 23.72
CA LEU A 64 18.28 12.05 23.45
C LEU A 64 18.40 13.00 24.65
N ASP A 65 17.29 13.37 25.26
CA ASP A 65 17.26 14.22 26.44
C ASP A 65 17.90 13.53 27.65
N TYR A 66 17.66 12.22 27.82
CA TYR A 66 18.35 11.41 28.81
C TYR A 66 19.87 11.46 28.61
N CYS A 67 20.35 11.15 27.40
CA CYS A 67 21.76 11.11 27.06
C CYS A 67 22.45 12.48 27.04
N ARG A 68 21.70 13.58 27.00
CA ARG A 68 22.25 14.93 27.22
C ARG A 68 22.53 15.20 28.70
N SER A 69 21.76 14.58 29.59
CA SER A 69 21.87 14.75 31.05
C SER A 69 22.75 13.70 31.74
N SER A 70 23.01 12.56 31.08
CA SER A 70 23.79 11.42 31.59
C SER A 70 24.86 10.99 30.59
N GLN A 71 25.83 10.17 31.03
CA GLN A 71 26.82 9.58 30.12
C GLN A 71 26.25 8.32 29.44
N CYS A 72 25.62 8.49 28.28
CA CYS A 72 25.26 7.36 27.42
C CYS A 72 26.48 6.82 26.68
N ARG A 73 27.12 5.78 27.25
CA ARG A 73 28.19 5.03 26.60
C ARG A 73 27.62 3.79 25.90
N VAL A 74 28.14 3.52 24.71
CA VAL A 74 27.78 2.36 23.89
C VAL A 74 28.92 1.36 23.94
N ASP A 75 28.59 0.07 24.03
CA ASP A 75 29.56 -1.01 23.99
C ASP A 75 29.97 -1.37 22.55
N PRO A 76 30.99 -2.23 22.34
CA PRO A 76 31.37 -2.67 20.99
C PRO A 76 30.28 -3.48 20.25
N SER A 77 29.26 -3.97 20.95
CA SER A 77 28.11 -4.64 20.34
C SER A 77 27.04 -3.67 19.83
N GLY A 78 27.18 -2.38 20.13
CA GLY A 78 26.25 -1.33 19.74
C GLY A 78 25.10 -1.12 20.72
N ARG A 79 25.19 -1.67 21.94
CA ARG A 79 24.17 -1.52 23.00
C ARG A 79 24.56 -0.45 23.99
N TYR A 80 23.59 0.22 24.59
CA TYR A 80 23.88 1.13 25.69
C TYR A 80 24.32 0.34 26.92
N LEU A 81 25.40 0.79 27.56
CA LEU A 81 25.87 0.21 28.82
C LEU A 81 24.90 0.48 29.97
N ASP A 82 24.17 1.60 29.88
CA ASP A 82 23.11 1.96 30.81
C ASP A 82 21.80 1.24 30.46
N PRO A 83 21.27 0.38 31.35
CA PRO A 83 20.02 -0.34 31.11
C PRO A 83 18.82 0.58 30.86
N ALA A 84 18.79 1.77 31.45
CA ALA A 84 17.69 2.72 31.27
C ALA A 84 17.71 3.32 29.86
N ALA A 85 18.90 3.72 29.37
CA ALA A 85 19.07 4.19 27.99
C ALA A 85 18.77 3.08 26.98
N GLU A 86 19.23 1.86 27.23
CA GLU A 86 18.96 0.70 26.38
C GLU A 86 17.46 0.42 26.27
N ALA A 87 16.72 0.45 27.39
CA ALA A 87 15.28 0.22 27.37
C ALA A 87 14.54 1.26 26.50
N GLN A 88 14.94 2.53 26.58
CA GLN A 88 14.35 3.58 25.74
C GLN A 88 14.72 3.39 24.26
N TYR A 89 15.95 3.00 23.96
CA TYR A 89 16.37 2.66 22.61
C TYR A 89 15.55 1.52 22.01
N GLN A 90 15.27 0.47 22.78
CA GLN A 90 14.42 -0.63 22.30
C GLN A 90 13.00 -0.16 21.96
N ASN A 91 12.43 0.79 22.71
CA ASN A 91 11.13 1.40 22.37
C ASN A 91 11.15 2.14 21.01
N VAL A 92 12.27 2.80 20.67
CA VAL A 92 12.44 3.43 19.35
C VAL A 92 12.45 2.37 18.26
N VAL A 93 13.26 1.32 18.43
CA VAL A 93 13.39 0.22 17.46
C VAL A 93 12.06 -0.50 17.24
N GLU A 94 11.30 -0.75 18.29
CA GLU A 94 9.97 -1.37 18.20
C GLU A 94 8.98 -0.47 17.44
N GLY A 95 8.98 0.84 17.73
CA GLY A 95 8.16 1.82 17.04
C GLY A 95 8.47 1.91 15.54
N ASP A 96 9.75 1.98 15.17
CA ASP A 96 10.19 2.02 13.78
C ASP A 96 9.83 0.74 13.03
N ARG A 97 9.98 -0.42 13.68
CA ARG A 97 9.59 -1.71 13.09
C ARG A 97 8.08 -1.76 12.83
N ALA A 98 7.27 -1.27 13.76
CA ALA A 98 5.83 -1.19 13.57
C ALA A 98 5.46 -0.22 12.44
N ALA A 99 6.03 0.98 12.42
CA ALA A 99 5.81 1.97 11.36
C ALA A 99 6.13 1.40 9.97
N ARG A 100 7.26 0.68 9.85
CA ARG A 100 7.66 0.04 8.59
C ARG A 100 6.64 -0.98 8.10
N VAL A 101 6.09 -1.81 8.99
CA VAL A 101 5.05 -2.79 8.62
C VAL A 101 3.81 -2.09 8.09
N TRP A 102 3.36 -1.03 8.76
CA TRP A 102 2.21 -0.25 8.30
C TRP A 102 2.46 0.42 6.95
N PHE A 103 3.63 1.03 6.72
CA PHE A 103 3.95 1.64 5.42
C PHE A 103 4.08 0.62 4.28
N ILE A 104 4.57 -0.59 4.56
CA ILE A 104 4.55 -1.69 3.57
C ILE A 104 3.10 -2.06 3.25
N GLY A 105 2.24 -2.19 4.26
CA GLY A 105 0.81 -2.43 4.06
C GLY A 105 0.13 -1.34 3.22
N ALA A 106 0.45 -0.06 3.49
CA ALA A 106 -0.07 1.07 2.74
C ALA A 106 0.33 1.01 1.25
N GLN A 107 1.59 0.75 0.96
CA GLN A 107 2.10 0.63 -0.41
C GLN A 107 1.48 -0.57 -1.14
N ALA A 108 1.37 -1.73 -0.48
CA ALA A 108 0.75 -2.92 -1.05
C ALA A 108 -0.73 -2.68 -1.37
N ALA A 109 -1.47 -2.05 -0.46
CA ALA A 109 -2.88 -1.69 -0.66
C ALA A 109 -3.05 -0.68 -1.80
N LEU A 110 -2.17 0.33 -1.89
CA LEU A 110 -2.20 1.30 -2.99
C LEU A 110 -1.93 0.63 -4.34
N ALA A 111 -0.92 -0.23 -4.43
CA ALA A 111 -0.63 -1.00 -5.64
C ALA A 111 -1.82 -1.90 -6.05
N GLY A 112 -2.48 -2.52 -5.06
CA GLY A 112 -3.71 -3.28 -5.28
C GLY A 112 -4.84 -2.41 -5.84
N ALA A 113 -5.05 -1.20 -5.28
CA ALA A 113 -6.06 -0.27 -5.76
C ALA A 113 -5.83 0.14 -7.22
N VAL A 114 -4.59 0.47 -7.58
CA VAL A 114 -4.19 0.80 -8.97
C VAL A 114 -4.43 -0.39 -9.90
N THR A 115 -4.05 -1.60 -9.47
CA THR A 115 -4.23 -2.82 -10.27
C THR A 115 -5.72 -3.06 -10.56
N LEU A 116 -6.58 -2.99 -9.54
CA LEU A 116 -8.02 -3.16 -9.70
C LEU A 116 -8.63 -2.08 -10.59
N PHE A 117 -8.16 -0.84 -10.49
CA PHE A 117 -8.59 0.24 -11.37
C PHE A 117 -8.24 -0.04 -12.84
N VAL A 118 -7.02 -0.49 -13.14
CA VAL A 118 -6.61 -0.83 -14.51
C VAL A 118 -7.40 -2.03 -15.05
N LEU A 119 -7.66 -3.03 -14.21
CA LEU A 119 -8.51 -4.17 -14.59
C LEU A 119 -9.94 -3.72 -14.92
N GLU A 120 -10.50 -2.80 -14.14
CA GLU A 120 -11.81 -2.23 -14.45
C GLU A 120 -11.81 -1.51 -15.80
N LEU A 121 -10.80 -0.69 -16.09
CA LEU A 121 -10.70 -0.02 -17.39
C LEU A 121 -10.61 -1.00 -18.56
N LYS A 122 -9.90 -2.13 -18.38
CA LYS A 122 -9.71 -3.12 -19.44
C LYS A 122 -10.95 -3.98 -19.69
N TYR A 123 -11.69 -4.31 -18.63
CA TYR A 123 -12.75 -5.32 -18.70
C TYR A 123 -14.17 -4.76 -18.50
N ALA A 124 -14.34 -3.49 -18.11
CA ALA A 124 -15.66 -2.89 -18.04
C ALA A 124 -16.21 -2.68 -19.47
N PRO A 125 -17.32 -3.36 -19.84
CA PRO A 125 -17.94 -3.16 -21.13
C PRO A 125 -18.70 -1.84 -21.10
N LYS A 126 -18.17 -0.84 -21.81
CA LYS A 126 -18.71 0.51 -22.03
C LYS A 126 -18.45 1.48 -20.87
N GLY A 127 -17.89 2.64 -21.24
CA GLY A 127 -17.80 3.81 -20.37
C GLY A 127 -19.20 4.23 -19.86
N PRO A 128 -19.26 5.15 -18.90
CA PRO A 128 -20.53 5.50 -18.25
C PRO A 128 -21.62 5.82 -19.29
N PRO A 129 -22.87 5.38 -19.06
CA PRO A 129 -23.96 5.47 -20.04
C PRO A 129 -24.35 6.90 -20.43
N ASN A 130 -23.73 7.91 -19.80
CA ASN A 130 -23.95 9.34 -19.99
C ASN A 130 -22.69 10.09 -20.46
N ILE A 131 -21.87 9.47 -21.31
CA ILE A 131 -20.88 10.22 -22.09
C ILE A 131 -21.46 10.37 -23.50
N PRO A 132 -21.90 11.57 -23.92
CA PRO A 132 -22.46 11.81 -25.26
C PRO A 132 -21.42 11.75 -26.38
N PHE A 133 -20.18 11.39 -26.05
CA PHE A 133 -19.09 11.19 -26.99
C PHE A 133 -18.94 9.69 -27.25
N ASN A 134 -19.60 9.21 -28.31
CA ASN A 134 -19.12 8.01 -28.98
C ASN A 134 -17.75 8.37 -29.56
N GLY A 135 -16.72 7.55 -29.31
CA GLY A 135 -15.41 7.78 -29.91
C GLY A 135 -15.56 7.90 -31.43
N LEU A 136 -14.83 8.84 -32.04
CA LEU A 136 -14.85 9.07 -33.50
C LEU A 136 -14.62 7.74 -34.23
N VAL A 137 -15.66 7.18 -34.87
CA VAL A 137 -15.52 5.94 -35.63
C VAL A 137 -15.14 6.31 -37.06
N LEU A 138 -13.95 5.87 -37.48
CA LEU A 138 -13.47 6.00 -38.85
C LEU A 138 -13.79 4.71 -39.61
N GLU A 139 -14.79 4.75 -40.48
CA GLU A 139 -15.16 3.63 -41.34
C GLU A 139 -14.60 3.84 -42.76
N PRO A 140 -14.14 2.80 -43.47
CA PRO A 140 -13.80 2.90 -44.88
C PRO A 140 -15.06 3.27 -45.69
N GLY A 141 -15.04 4.42 -46.36
CA GLY A 141 -16.08 4.86 -47.28
C GLY A 141 -15.74 4.51 -48.73
N ARG A 142 -16.74 4.56 -49.62
CA ARG A 142 -16.53 4.42 -51.08
C ARG A 142 -15.50 5.41 -51.65
N ILE A 143 -15.28 6.54 -50.97
CA ILE A 143 -14.24 7.53 -51.28
C ILE A 143 -13.65 7.97 -49.93
N GLY A 144 -12.51 7.40 -49.55
CA GLY A 144 -11.78 7.79 -48.33
C GLY A 144 -12.37 7.28 -47.01
N LEU A 145 -12.11 8.00 -45.91
CA LEU A 145 -12.61 7.68 -44.57
C LEU A 145 -13.93 8.42 -44.32
N ARG A 146 -14.95 7.70 -43.86
CA ARG A 146 -16.21 8.28 -43.36
C ARG A 146 -16.14 8.40 -41.85
N VAL A 147 -16.42 9.61 -41.36
CA VAL A 147 -16.56 9.88 -39.92
C VAL A 147 -18.01 9.62 -39.51
N ARG A 148 -18.21 8.82 -38.46
CA ARG A 148 -19.52 8.60 -37.84
C ARG A 148 -19.48 8.97 -36.36
N TRP A 149 -20.55 9.62 -35.90
CA TRP A 149 -20.80 9.99 -34.50
C TRP A 149 -21.89 9.10 -33.91
#